data_AF-A0A2W4RCN4-F1
#
_entry.id   AF-A0A2W4RCN4-F1
#
_cell.length_a   1.000
_cell.length_b   1.000
_cell.length_c   1.000
_cell.angle_alpha   90.00
_cell.angle_beta   90.00
_cell.angle_gamma   90.00
#
_symmetry.space_group_name_H-M   'P 1'
#
loop_
_entity.id
_entity.type
_entity.pdbx_description
1 polymer ?
#
loop_
_entity_poly.entity_id
_entity_poly.type
_entity_poly.pdbx_seq_one_letter_code
_entity_poly.pdbx_strand_id
1 'polypeptide(L)'
;MGNTHREHLKGYFKLYCAPTESHFAELINGMLNFEDDGIFKSTDGLSIKAVGNPQNLLNFYDNTGSQNPAWKLQLKPTAVQPAATVKPGFSISDGQGPVGSRLFINKTNGYIGIGTGSPKGKLDIADVLYFDLDQSGNKSINFANADGKYGEPAKITYHGVGGTSHLSLVGAGTTGKTISFFDHVNVHGNLAVTKQASIEGGLRVTGSADIQEVLYIGHNGQQTISFVEDGQGIKEAISYKEGKTDYALNLYGAESAKGNTKEIRLYDNVEVSGRLAVKGEVIRKLTVVTRTKDKIEIEKPQASQVVSNRSITFHKSHCDTVIRVIYFDNMEMNGQSYFGPREIRLILFVDGKESPKIIKKWHSNMLKGFSTPVFMYGYLEGMNEIKDYTIKLKMEIPKGYHIIDSVSFGLDSAQWTMEVQEVLLPKT
;
A
#
# COMPACT_ATOMS: atom_id res chain seq x y z
N MET A 1 -49.20 -65.22 -12.75
CA MET A 1 -48.19 -65.87 -13.61
C MET A 1 -48.26 -67.36 -13.34
N GLY A 2 -48.23 -68.19 -14.39
CA GLY A 2 -48.16 -69.64 -14.20
C GLY A 2 -46.88 -69.99 -13.47
N ASN A 3 -46.99 -70.50 -12.24
CA ASN A 3 -45.84 -70.85 -11.40
C ASN A 3 -45.38 -72.31 -11.60
N THR A 4 -46.04 -73.05 -12.48
CA THR A 4 -45.70 -74.44 -12.78
C THR A 4 -44.49 -74.50 -13.71
N HIS A 5 -43.43 -75.19 -13.27
CA HIS A 5 -42.27 -75.44 -14.12
C HIS A 5 -42.68 -76.09 -15.44
N ARG A 6 -42.13 -75.62 -16.57
CA ARG A 6 -42.48 -76.13 -17.92
C ARG A 6 -42.38 -77.64 -18.04
N GLU A 7 -41.43 -78.27 -17.33
CA GLU A 7 -41.28 -79.74 -17.33
C GLU A 7 -42.47 -80.46 -16.68
N HIS A 8 -43.05 -79.89 -15.61
CA HIS A 8 -44.29 -80.42 -15.02
C HIS A 8 -45.48 -80.17 -15.95
N LEU A 9 -45.55 -78.98 -16.55
CA LEU A 9 -46.62 -78.63 -17.48
C LEU A 9 -46.65 -79.59 -18.69
N LYS A 10 -45.49 -79.89 -19.28
CA LYS A 10 -45.35 -80.89 -20.36
C LYS A 10 -45.89 -82.27 -19.96
N GLY A 11 -45.75 -82.66 -18.70
CA GLY A 11 -46.27 -83.93 -18.16
C GLY A 11 -47.79 -84.06 -18.35
N TYR A 12 -48.54 -82.98 -18.19
CA TYR A 12 -49.99 -82.97 -18.33
C TYR A 12 -50.49 -83.06 -19.78
N PHE A 13 -49.62 -82.84 -20.77
CA PHE A 13 -49.94 -82.92 -22.20
C PHE A 13 -49.39 -84.18 -22.88
N LYS A 14 -48.96 -85.20 -22.11
CA LYS A 14 -48.55 -86.50 -22.65
C LYS A 14 -49.74 -87.35 -23.09
N LEU A 15 -49.48 -88.33 -23.96
CA LEU A 15 -50.48 -89.29 -24.41
C LEU A 15 -51.15 -89.97 -23.20
N TYR A 16 -52.48 -90.03 -23.20
CA TYR A 16 -53.33 -90.53 -22.11
C TYR A 16 -53.40 -89.67 -20.83
N CYS A 17 -52.77 -88.50 -20.79
CA CYS A 17 -53.07 -87.49 -19.78
C CYS A 17 -54.15 -86.54 -20.31
N ALA A 18 -55.22 -86.32 -19.55
CA ALA A 18 -56.25 -85.33 -19.89
C ALA A 18 -55.90 -83.98 -19.24
N PRO A 19 -55.47 -82.95 -20.01
CA PRO A 19 -55.22 -81.64 -19.44
C PRO A 19 -56.54 -81.01 -18.98
N THR A 20 -56.52 -80.30 -17.86
CA THR A 20 -57.67 -79.55 -17.37
C THR A 20 -57.68 -78.14 -17.97
N GLU A 21 -58.79 -77.43 -17.85
CA GLU A 21 -58.88 -76.00 -18.18
C GLU A 21 -57.77 -75.19 -17.49
N SER A 22 -57.44 -75.50 -16.23
CA SER A 22 -56.33 -74.87 -15.50
C SER A 22 -54.97 -75.11 -16.17
N HIS A 23 -54.73 -76.31 -16.71
CA HIS A 23 -53.47 -76.61 -17.43
C HIS A 23 -53.38 -75.82 -18.74
N PHE A 24 -54.49 -75.63 -19.45
CA PHE A 24 -54.53 -74.77 -20.63
C PHE A 24 -54.32 -73.30 -20.27
N ALA A 25 -54.94 -72.81 -19.20
CA ALA A 25 -54.72 -71.45 -18.71
C ALA A 25 -53.27 -71.20 -18.31
N GLU A 26 -52.61 -72.15 -17.65
CA GLU A 26 -51.18 -72.06 -17.31
C GLU A 26 -50.28 -72.06 -18.55
N LEU A 27 -50.61 -72.86 -19.57
CA LEU A 27 -49.87 -72.87 -20.84
C LEU A 27 -50.00 -71.53 -21.57
N ILE A 28 -51.23 -71.02 -21.71
CA ILE A 28 -51.52 -69.76 -22.41
C ILE A 28 -50.85 -68.59 -21.68
N ASN A 29 -51.02 -68.49 -20.37
CA ASN A 29 -50.45 -67.42 -19.55
C ASN A 29 -48.92 -67.56 -19.30
N GLY A 30 -48.33 -68.70 -19.66
CA GLY A 30 -46.90 -69.00 -19.49
C GLY A 30 -46.05 -68.75 -20.75
N MET A 31 -46.69 -68.45 -21.88
CA MET A 31 -46.03 -68.12 -23.14
C MET A 31 -45.90 -66.60 -23.30
N LEU A 32 -44.82 -66.15 -23.95
CA LEU A 32 -44.65 -64.73 -24.28
C LEU A 32 -45.57 -64.35 -25.45
N ASN A 33 -46.40 -63.33 -25.27
CA ASN A 33 -47.22 -62.71 -26.29
C ASN A 33 -46.57 -61.39 -26.74
N PHE A 34 -46.35 -61.25 -28.05
CA PHE A 34 -45.62 -60.10 -28.60
C PHE A 34 -46.31 -58.75 -28.40
N GLU A 35 -47.65 -58.70 -28.52
CA GLU A 35 -48.41 -57.46 -28.36
C GLU A 35 -48.64 -57.13 -26.88
N ASP A 36 -48.95 -58.14 -26.07
CA ASP A 36 -49.29 -57.95 -24.66
C ASP A 36 -48.04 -57.80 -23.77
N ASP A 37 -46.97 -58.54 -24.02
CA ASP A 37 -45.73 -58.50 -23.22
C ASP A 37 -44.68 -57.52 -23.76
N GLY A 38 -44.89 -56.96 -24.96
CA GLY A 38 -44.03 -55.92 -25.54
C GLY A 38 -42.62 -56.38 -25.95
N ILE A 39 -42.37 -57.69 -26.05
CA ILE A 39 -41.09 -58.25 -26.52
C ILE A 39 -41.31 -58.83 -27.92
N PHE A 40 -40.60 -58.33 -28.93
CA PHE A 40 -40.73 -58.80 -30.32
C PHE A 40 -39.39 -58.72 -31.05
N LYS A 41 -39.25 -59.43 -32.17
CA LYS A 41 -38.09 -59.31 -33.05
C LYS A 41 -38.46 -58.39 -34.21
N SER A 42 -37.73 -57.29 -34.39
CA SER A 42 -37.81 -56.43 -35.56
C SER A 42 -36.70 -56.80 -36.57
N THR A 43 -36.66 -56.10 -37.71
CA THR A 43 -35.56 -56.21 -38.68
C THR A 43 -34.20 -55.88 -38.07
N ASP A 44 -34.17 -55.01 -37.06
CA ASP A 44 -32.96 -54.51 -36.40
C ASP A 44 -32.58 -55.30 -35.13
N GLY A 45 -33.33 -56.35 -34.79
CA GLY A 45 -33.02 -57.26 -33.69
C GLY A 45 -34.11 -57.39 -32.63
N LEU A 46 -33.72 -57.81 -31.43
CA LEU A 46 -34.62 -57.90 -30.28
C LEU A 46 -35.12 -56.50 -29.90
N SER A 47 -36.43 -56.32 -29.91
CA SER A 47 -37.12 -55.06 -29.61
C SER A 47 -37.97 -55.22 -28.36
N ILE A 48 -37.92 -54.21 -27.49
CA ILE A 48 -38.68 -54.15 -26.25
C ILE A 48 -39.48 -52.83 -26.25
N LYS A 49 -40.80 -52.95 -26.13
CA LYS A 49 -41.75 -51.85 -25.99
C LYS A 49 -42.19 -51.79 -24.55
N ALA A 50 -42.02 -50.63 -23.92
CA ALA A 50 -42.57 -50.42 -22.59
C ALA A 50 -44.10 -50.40 -22.64
N VAL A 51 -44.74 -51.19 -21.78
CA VAL A 51 -46.20 -51.26 -21.62
C VAL A 51 -46.58 -50.59 -20.29
N GLY A 52 -47.57 -49.69 -20.32
CA GLY A 52 -48.08 -49.02 -19.12
C GLY A 52 -47.40 -47.71 -18.71
N ASN A 53 -47.69 -47.25 -17.49
CA ASN A 53 -47.13 -46.04 -16.87
C ASN A 53 -46.83 -46.33 -15.38
N PRO A 54 -45.57 -46.33 -14.92
CA PRO A 54 -44.34 -45.97 -15.64
C PRO A 54 -44.01 -46.89 -16.83
N GLN A 55 -43.28 -46.35 -17.80
CA GLN A 55 -42.86 -47.09 -19.00
C GLN A 55 -41.60 -47.92 -18.70
N ASN A 56 -41.77 -49.05 -18.02
CA ASN A 56 -40.68 -49.98 -17.69
C ASN A 56 -40.33 -50.85 -18.89
N LEU A 57 -39.03 -51.06 -19.13
CA LEU A 57 -38.51 -51.96 -20.16
C LEU A 57 -37.98 -53.25 -19.54
N LEU A 58 -37.07 -53.12 -18.57
CA LEU A 58 -36.41 -54.26 -17.90
C LEU A 58 -36.34 -54.00 -16.40
N ASN A 59 -36.58 -55.06 -15.63
CA ASN A 59 -36.47 -55.08 -14.18
C ASN A 59 -35.44 -56.15 -13.79
N PHE A 60 -34.41 -55.76 -13.04
CA PHE A 60 -33.39 -56.65 -12.52
C PHE A 60 -33.63 -56.86 -11.03
N TYR A 61 -33.67 -58.10 -10.59
CA TYR A 61 -33.91 -58.47 -9.20
C TYR A 61 -32.66 -59.16 -8.63
N ASP A 62 -32.30 -58.83 -7.39
CA ASP A 62 -31.17 -59.52 -6.72
C ASP A 62 -31.51 -60.99 -6.42
N ASN A 63 -32.78 -61.27 -6.10
CA ASN A 63 -33.27 -62.59 -5.72
C ASN A 63 -34.63 -62.88 -6.36
N THR A 64 -34.89 -64.16 -6.61
CA THR A 64 -36.22 -64.63 -6.99
C THR A 64 -37.22 -64.38 -5.85
N GLY A 65 -38.36 -63.77 -6.17
CA GLY A 65 -39.42 -63.45 -5.20
C GLY A 65 -39.32 -62.08 -4.53
N SER A 66 -38.27 -61.29 -4.79
CA SER A 66 -38.20 -59.90 -4.34
C SER A 66 -39.39 -59.08 -4.87
N GLN A 67 -40.07 -58.33 -3.99
CA GLN A 67 -41.21 -57.50 -4.39
C GLN A 67 -40.82 -56.29 -5.24
N ASN A 68 -39.59 -55.80 -5.09
CA ASN A 68 -39.05 -54.67 -5.83
C ASN A 68 -37.79 -55.10 -6.59
N PRO A 69 -37.61 -54.67 -7.85
CA PRO A 69 -36.36 -54.89 -8.55
C PRO A 69 -35.26 -53.98 -7.99
N ALA A 70 -34.04 -54.50 -7.96
CA ALA A 70 -32.83 -53.77 -7.59
C ALA A 70 -32.46 -52.70 -8.62
N TRP A 71 -32.72 -52.95 -9.91
CA TRP A 71 -32.54 -51.98 -10.99
C TRP A 71 -33.67 -52.03 -12.01
N LYS A 72 -33.96 -50.89 -12.64
CA LYS A 72 -34.97 -50.72 -13.69
C LYS A 72 -34.39 -49.93 -14.86
N LEU A 73 -34.70 -50.36 -16.08
CA LEU A 73 -34.58 -49.54 -17.29
C LEU A 73 -35.97 -49.06 -17.71
N GLN A 74 -36.12 -47.76 -17.94
CA GLN A 74 -37.42 -47.14 -18.18
C GLN A 74 -37.34 -46.08 -19.28
N LEU A 75 -38.43 -45.87 -20.04
CA LEU A 75 -38.59 -44.77 -21.01
C LEU A 75 -39.38 -43.57 -20.46
N LYS A 76 -39.98 -43.76 -19.29
CA LYS A 76 -40.67 -42.73 -18.51
C LYS A 76 -40.72 -43.21 -17.05
N PRO A 77 -39.76 -42.82 -16.20
CA PRO A 77 -39.77 -43.21 -14.79
C PRO A 77 -41.00 -42.64 -14.06
N THR A 78 -41.32 -43.18 -12.89
CA THR A 78 -42.39 -42.62 -12.06
C THR A 78 -41.87 -41.34 -11.38
N ALA A 79 -42.73 -40.32 -11.26
CA ALA A 79 -42.40 -39.13 -10.48
C ALA A 79 -42.22 -39.54 -9.01
N VAL A 80 -41.06 -39.25 -8.43
CA VAL A 80 -40.94 -39.17 -6.97
C VAL A 80 -41.12 -37.70 -6.60
N GLN A 81 -41.93 -37.48 -5.57
CA GLN A 81 -42.47 -36.18 -5.16
C GLN A 81 -41.41 -35.10 -4.85
N PRO A 82 -41.76 -33.80 -4.93
CA PRO A 82 -43.05 -33.27 -5.37
C PRO A 82 -43.21 -33.42 -6.88
N ALA A 83 -44.44 -33.64 -7.35
CA ALA A 83 -44.82 -33.99 -8.72
C ALA A 83 -44.16 -33.13 -9.83
N ALA A 84 -42.90 -33.43 -10.15
CA ALA A 84 -42.30 -33.01 -11.38
C ALA A 84 -42.99 -33.79 -12.50
N THR A 85 -43.45 -33.10 -13.53
CA THR A 85 -43.90 -33.74 -14.78
C THR A 85 -42.74 -34.55 -15.33
N VAL A 86 -42.71 -35.86 -15.06
CA VAL A 86 -41.65 -36.72 -15.58
C VAL A 86 -41.75 -36.75 -17.10
N LYS A 87 -40.72 -36.21 -17.73
CA LYS A 87 -40.59 -36.16 -19.18
C LYS A 87 -40.20 -37.55 -19.69
N PRO A 88 -40.67 -37.95 -20.89
CA PRO A 88 -40.16 -39.15 -21.55
C PRO A 88 -38.64 -39.07 -21.75
N GLY A 89 -37.95 -40.18 -21.50
CA GLY A 89 -36.50 -40.28 -21.61
C GLY A 89 -35.98 -41.62 -21.09
N PHE A 90 -34.77 -41.98 -21.49
CA PHE A 90 -34.14 -43.22 -21.06
C PHE A 90 -33.60 -43.07 -19.64
N SER A 91 -34.00 -43.97 -18.75
CA SER A 91 -33.67 -43.92 -17.31
C SER A 91 -33.10 -45.23 -16.83
N ILE A 92 -32.01 -45.15 -16.06
CA ILE A 92 -31.51 -46.22 -15.20
C ILE A 92 -31.82 -45.83 -13.76
N SER A 93 -32.57 -46.67 -13.03
CA SER A 93 -32.96 -46.41 -11.65
C SER A 93 -32.89 -47.66 -10.79
N ASP A 94 -32.79 -47.50 -9.48
CA ASP A 94 -32.94 -48.56 -8.47
C ASP A 94 -34.33 -48.54 -7.82
N GLY A 95 -35.22 -47.66 -8.31
CA GLY A 95 -36.54 -47.43 -7.73
C GLY A 95 -36.53 -46.81 -6.33
N GLN A 96 -35.39 -46.37 -5.81
CA GLN A 96 -35.23 -45.80 -4.46
C GLN A 96 -34.63 -44.38 -4.54
N GLY A 97 -35.33 -43.39 -3.97
CA GLY A 97 -34.81 -42.03 -3.78
C GLY A 97 -35.66 -40.91 -4.42
N PRO A 98 -35.41 -39.63 -4.06
CA PRO A 98 -36.32 -38.50 -4.30
C PRO A 98 -36.58 -38.14 -5.77
N VAL A 99 -35.80 -38.70 -6.71
CA VAL A 99 -35.78 -38.28 -8.13
C VAL A 99 -35.91 -39.44 -9.12
N GLY A 100 -36.11 -40.67 -8.62
CA GLY A 100 -36.50 -41.85 -9.41
C GLY A 100 -35.53 -42.33 -10.49
N SER A 101 -34.39 -41.66 -10.71
CA SER A 101 -33.39 -42.00 -11.73
C SER A 101 -31.98 -41.72 -11.23
N ARG A 102 -31.06 -42.67 -11.47
CA ARG A 102 -29.61 -42.51 -11.24
C ARG A 102 -28.93 -41.88 -12.45
N LEU A 103 -29.37 -42.25 -13.65
CA LEU A 103 -28.97 -41.66 -14.93
C LEU A 103 -30.20 -41.52 -15.83
N PHE A 104 -30.43 -40.31 -16.34
CA PHE A 104 -31.55 -39.98 -17.22
C PHE A 104 -31.06 -39.28 -18.49
N ILE A 105 -31.63 -39.63 -19.64
CA ILE A 105 -31.43 -38.95 -20.93
C ILE A 105 -32.79 -38.51 -21.45
N ASN A 106 -33.01 -37.20 -21.52
CA ASN A 106 -34.27 -36.63 -21.98
C ASN A 106 -34.48 -36.90 -23.48
N LYS A 107 -35.66 -37.44 -23.84
CA LYS A 107 -35.97 -37.80 -25.23
C LYS A 107 -36.02 -36.59 -26.18
N THR A 108 -36.46 -35.44 -25.70
CA THR A 108 -36.73 -34.26 -26.54
C THR A 108 -35.47 -33.46 -26.85
N ASN A 109 -34.59 -33.26 -25.86
CA ASN A 109 -33.43 -32.37 -26.00
C ASN A 109 -32.07 -33.05 -25.77
N GLY A 110 -32.05 -34.34 -25.42
CA GLY A 110 -30.82 -35.10 -25.17
C GLY A 110 -30.08 -34.71 -23.89
N TYR A 111 -30.69 -33.89 -23.02
CA TYR A 111 -30.05 -33.47 -21.77
C TYR A 111 -29.86 -34.66 -20.84
N ILE A 112 -28.69 -34.72 -20.21
CA ILE A 112 -28.29 -35.81 -19.32
C ILE A 112 -28.46 -35.35 -17.88
N GLY A 113 -29.21 -36.12 -17.10
CA GLY A 113 -29.35 -35.94 -15.65
C GLY A 113 -28.65 -37.07 -14.89
N ILE A 114 -27.80 -36.74 -13.92
CA ILE A 114 -27.26 -37.69 -12.94
C ILE A 114 -27.95 -37.41 -11.61
N GLY A 115 -28.67 -38.41 -11.09
CA GLY A 115 -29.52 -38.25 -9.91
C GLY A 115 -30.77 -37.39 -10.14
N THR A 116 -31.12 -37.02 -11.37
CA THR A 116 -32.34 -36.23 -11.69
C THR A 116 -32.99 -36.69 -12.99
N GLY A 117 -34.33 -36.81 -12.98
CA GLY A 117 -35.14 -37.07 -14.18
C GLY A 117 -35.59 -35.82 -14.94
N SER A 118 -35.17 -34.62 -14.50
CA SER A 118 -35.57 -33.34 -15.11
C SER A 118 -34.38 -32.38 -15.22
N PRO A 119 -33.38 -32.71 -16.06
CA PRO A 119 -32.17 -31.90 -16.20
C PRO A 119 -32.50 -30.49 -16.72
N LYS A 120 -31.93 -29.47 -16.07
CA LYS A 120 -32.08 -28.05 -16.42
C LYS A 120 -31.12 -27.58 -17.51
N GLY A 121 -30.02 -28.31 -17.73
CA GLY A 121 -29.01 -28.04 -18.76
C GLY A 121 -28.54 -29.30 -19.47
N LYS A 122 -27.58 -29.18 -20.39
CA LYS A 122 -27.05 -30.32 -21.17
C LYS A 122 -26.53 -31.47 -20.29
N LEU A 123 -25.88 -31.12 -19.18
CA LEU A 123 -25.53 -32.01 -18.09
C LEU A 123 -26.03 -31.37 -16.79
N ASP A 124 -26.81 -32.10 -16.01
CA ASP A 124 -27.32 -31.68 -14.71
C ASP A 124 -27.05 -32.78 -13.69
N ILE A 125 -26.45 -32.43 -12.57
CA ILE A 125 -26.12 -33.35 -11.47
C ILE A 125 -26.87 -32.83 -10.26
N ALA A 126 -27.77 -33.64 -9.70
CA ALA A 126 -28.69 -33.20 -8.66
C ALA A 126 -28.02 -32.78 -7.34
N ASP A 127 -26.78 -33.20 -7.14
CA ASP A 127 -25.99 -33.00 -5.92
C ASP A 127 -24.54 -32.63 -6.30
N VAL A 128 -23.57 -32.96 -5.44
CA VAL A 128 -22.15 -32.66 -5.66
C VAL A 128 -21.52 -33.54 -6.73
N LEU A 129 -20.83 -32.91 -7.69
CA LEU A 129 -19.87 -33.57 -8.57
C LEU A 129 -18.52 -33.70 -7.86
N TYR A 130 -18.14 -34.93 -7.52
CA TYR A 130 -16.80 -35.24 -7.06
C TYR A 130 -15.89 -35.57 -8.24
N PHE A 131 -14.74 -34.93 -8.30
CA PHE A 131 -13.63 -35.34 -9.18
C PHE A 131 -12.64 -36.14 -8.33
N ASP A 132 -12.29 -37.34 -8.78
CA ASP A 132 -11.52 -38.32 -7.99
C ASP A 132 -10.16 -37.80 -7.49
N LEU A 133 -9.77 -38.26 -6.30
CA LEU A 133 -8.56 -37.92 -5.55
C LEU A 133 -7.49 -38.99 -5.73
N ASP A 134 -6.99 -39.21 -6.95
CA ASP A 134 -5.86 -40.11 -7.14
C ASP A 134 -4.52 -39.32 -7.21
N GLN A 135 -3.64 -39.60 -6.25
CA GLN A 135 -2.19 -39.35 -6.17
C GLN A 135 -1.63 -37.99 -6.67
N SER A 136 -1.16 -37.17 -5.71
CA SER A 136 -0.10 -36.13 -5.78
C SER A 136 -0.06 -35.10 -6.94
N GLY A 137 -1.06 -35.02 -7.81
CA GLY A 137 -1.09 -34.12 -8.96
C GLY A 137 -2.14 -33.01 -8.90
N ASN A 138 -1.89 -31.90 -9.61
CA ASN A 138 -2.85 -30.83 -9.84
C ASN A 138 -4.10 -31.38 -10.54
N LYS A 139 -5.29 -31.03 -10.04
CA LYS A 139 -6.56 -31.39 -10.67
C LYS A 139 -7.21 -30.15 -11.24
N SER A 140 -7.60 -30.19 -12.52
CA SER A 140 -8.24 -29.05 -13.17
C SER A 140 -9.54 -29.42 -13.86
N ILE A 141 -10.55 -28.55 -13.68
CA ILE A 141 -11.68 -28.47 -14.59
C ILE A 141 -11.21 -27.63 -15.78
N ASN A 142 -11.11 -28.25 -16.94
CA ASN A 142 -10.68 -27.60 -18.16
C ASN A 142 -11.90 -27.20 -19.00
N PHE A 143 -11.95 -25.94 -19.39
CA PHE A 143 -12.95 -25.39 -20.29
C PHE A 143 -12.30 -25.20 -21.66
N ALA A 144 -12.83 -25.86 -22.69
CA ALA A 144 -12.42 -25.62 -24.06
C ALA A 144 -12.73 -24.17 -24.45
N ASN A 145 -11.90 -23.59 -25.34
CA ASN A 145 -12.21 -22.30 -25.92
C ASN A 145 -13.43 -22.39 -26.86
N ALA A 146 -13.97 -21.24 -27.30
CA ALA A 146 -15.14 -21.19 -28.18
C ALA A 146 -14.99 -22.00 -29.48
N ASP A 147 -13.75 -22.23 -29.92
CA ASP A 147 -13.42 -22.97 -31.14
C ASP A 147 -13.19 -24.49 -30.90
N GLY A 148 -13.39 -24.97 -29.67
CA GLY A 148 -13.20 -26.38 -29.30
C GLY A 148 -11.74 -26.85 -29.33
N LYS A 149 -10.76 -25.94 -29.38
CA LYS A 149 -9.33 -26.27 -29.38
C LYS A 149 -8.82 -26.49 -27.96
N TYR A 150 -8.19 -27.65 -27.75
CA TYR A 150 -7.64 -28.09 -26.46
C TYR A 150 -6.20 -27.62 -26.19
N GLY A 151 -5.59 -26.85 -27.10
CA GLY A 151 -4.18 -26.45 -27.00
C GLY A 151 -3.87 -25.67 -25.73
N GLU A 152 -4.80 -24.80 -25.31
CA GLU A 152 -4.72 -24.07 -24.05
C GLU A 152 -6.12 -23.79 -23.48
N PRO A 153 -6.68 -24.67 -22.63
CA PRO A 153 -7.98 -24.45 -22.00
C PRO A 153 -7.88 -23.49 -20.82
N ALA A 154 -8.94 -22.72 -20.57
CA ALA A 154 -9.10 -22.05 -19.28
C ALA A 154 -9.27 -23.13 -18.21
N LYS A 155 -8.58 -22.99 -17.08
CA LYS A 155 -8.55 -24.02 -16.04
C LYS A 155 -8.79 -23.46 -14.65
N ILE A 156 -9.67 -24.15 -13.91
CA ILE A 156 -9.80 -24.00 -12.46
C ILE A 156 -9.01 -25.16 -11.86
N THR A 157 -7.86 -24.86 -11.25
CA THR A 157 -6.98 -25.87 -10.67
C THR A 157 -7.04 -25.80 -9.15
N TYR A 158 -7.32 -26.95 -8.53
CA TYR A 158 -7.11 -27.16 -7.10
C TYR A 158 -5.79 -27.88 -6.90
N HIS A 159 -4.92 -27.35 -6.04
CA HIS A 159 -3.67 -28.02 -5.70
C HIS A 159 -3.86 -28.79 -4.39
N GLY A 160 -3.40 -30.04 -4.37
CA GLY A 160 -3.47 -30.91 -3.20
C GLY A 160 -2.56 -30.44 -2.04
N VAL A 161 -2.64 -31.17 -0.93
CA VAL A 161 -1.85 -30.93 0.29
C VAL A 161 -0.36 -30.93 -0.05
N GLY A 162 0.31 -29.80 0.17
CA GLY A 162 1.74 -29.59 -0.13
C GLY A 162 2.04 -28.63 -1.29
N GLY A 163 1.02 -28.20 -2.07
CA GLY A 163 1.15 -27.12 -3.04
C GLY A 163 1.09 -25.74 -2.38
N THR A 164 1.84 -24.75 -2.88
CA THR A 164 1.88 -23.37 -2.36
C THR A 164 0.66 -22.51 -2.75
N SER A 165 -0.30 -23.06 -3.52
CA SER A 165 -1.45 -22.33 -4.06
C SER A 165 -2.73 -23.14 -3.90
N HIS A 166 -3.66 -22.76 -3.02
CA HIS A 166 -4.87 -23.56 -2.76
C HIS A 166 -5.88 -23.57 -3.93
N LEU A 167 -5.93 -22.49 -4.72
CA LEU A 167 -6.79 -22.33 -5.89
C LEU A 167 -6.06 -21.50 -6.95
N SER A 168 -5.93 -22.01 -8.17
CA SER A 168 -5.34 -21.29 -9.29
C SER A 168 -6.34 -21.18 -10.43
N LEU A 169 -6.69 -19.94 -10.79
CA LEU A 169 -7.47 -19.60 -11.97
C LEU A 169 -6.48 -19.16 -13.06
N VAL A 170 -6.17 -20.06 -13.99
CA VAL A 170 -5.22 -19.76 -15.07
C VAL A 170 -5.98 -19.57 -16.36
N GLY A 171 -5.93 -18.34 -16.88
CA GLY A 171 -6.32 -18.05 -18.24
C GLY A 171 -5.27 -18.60 -19.20
N ALA A 172 -5.71 -19.36 -20.19
CA ALA A 172 -4.90 -19.76 -21.33
C ALA A 172 -4.87 -18.68 -22.43
N GLY A 173 -3.76 -18.61 -23.18
CA GLY A 173 -3.57 -17.75 -24.35
C GLY A 173 -2.90 -16.39 -24.07
N THR A 174 -2.56 -15.69 -25.17
CA THR A 174 -1.78 -14.42 -25.17
C THR A 174 -2.62 -13.16 -24.91
N THR A 175 -3.95 -13.26 -24.88
CA THR A 175 -4.85 -12.13 -24.64
C THR A 175 -5.27 -12.05 -23.18
N GLY A 176 -5.32 -10.83 -22.62
CA GLY A 176 -5.77 -10.58 -21.25
C GLY A 176 -7.14 -11.22 -20.99
N LYS A 177 -7.26 -11.94 -19.87
CA LYS A 177 -8.51 -12.55 -19.42
C LYS A 177 -9.00 -11.81 -18.18
N THR A 178 -10.31 -11.62 -18.10
CA THR A 178 -10.96 -10.95 -16.99
C THR A 178 -11.60 -11.99 -16.09
N ILE A 179 -11.33 -11.89 -14.78
CA ILE A 179 -12.12 -12.55 -13.75
C ILE A 179 -12.99 -11.46 -13.12
N SER A 180 -14.30 -11.55 -13.29
CA SER A 180 -15.25 -10.60 -12.71
C SER A 180 -15.81 -11.16 -11.41
N PHE A 181 -15.70 -10.39 -10.34
CA PHE A 181 -16.37 -10.64 -9.06
C PHE A 181 -17.51 -9.62 -8.92
N PHE A 182 -18.68 -10.06 -8.44
CA PHE A 182 -19.87 -9.20 -8.35
C PHE A 182 -19.99 -8.46 -7.01
N ASP A 183 -19.29 -8.93 -5.98
CA ASP A 183 -19.41 -8.45 -4.60
C ASP A 183 -18.01 -8.25 -3.95
N HIS A 184 -17.98 -8.21 -2.63
CA HIS A 184 -16.78 -8.06 -1.81
C HIS A 184 -15.79 -9.21 -2.01
N VAL A 185 -14.53 -8.85 -2.26
CA VAL A 185 -13.39 -9.77 -2.25
C VAL A 185 -12.61 -9.57 -0.96
N ASN A 186 -12.54 -10.59 -0.10
CA ASN A 186 -11.74 -10.57 1.11
C ASN A 186 -10.49 -11.45 0.95
N VAL A 187 -9.32 -10.88 1.22
CA VAL A 187 -8.03 -11.59 1.18
C VAL A 187 -7.44 -11.59 2.58
N HIS A 188 -7.45 -12.73 3.26
CA HIS A 188 -6.93 -12.89 4.62
C HIS A 188 -5.39 -12.92 4.72
N GLY A 189 -4.69 -12.76 3.59
CA GLY A 189 -3.23 -12.75 3.49
C GLY A 189 -2.74 -11.67 2.53
N ASN A 190 -1.65 -11.96 1.81
CA ASN A 190 -1.07 -10.98 0.89
C ASN A 190 -1.80 -10.96 -0.45
N LEU A 191 -2.08 -9.75 -0.97
CA LEU A 191 -2.46 -9.52 -2.36
C LEU A 191 -1.25 -8.97 -3.12
N ALA A 192 -0.67 -9.76 -4.01
CA ALA A 192 0.43 -9.33 -4.87
C ALA A 192 -0.08 -8.99 -6.28
N VAL A 193 0.16 -7.76 -6.73
CA VAL A 193 -0.15 -7.30 -8.09
C VAL A 193 1.16 -6.95 -8.79
N THR A 194 1.52 -7.71 -9.83
CA THR A 194 2.86 -7.64 -10.46
C THR A 194 2.95 -6.66 -11.63
N LYS A 195 1.82 -6.15 -12.12
CA LYS A 195 1.77 -5.20 -13.24
C LYS A 195 1.10 -3.90 -12.83
N GLN A 196 -0.22 -3.90 -12.71
CA GLN A 196 -1.00 -2.71 -12.42
C GLN A 196 -2.24 -3.05 -11.60
N ALA A 197 -2.52 -2.24 -10.59
CA ALA A 197 -3.79 -2.21 -9.88
C ALA A 197 -4.51 -0.90 -10.23
N SER A 198 -5.76 -1.01 -10.69
CA SER A 198 -6.66 0.14 -10.84
C SER A 198 -7.79 -0.01 -9.83
N ILE A 199 -8.00 1.01 -9.01
CA ILE A 199 -9.05 1.03 -7.98
C ILE A 199 -9.95 2.22 -8.29
N GLU A 200 -11.17 1.95 -8.73
CA GLU A 200 -12.19 2.98 -8.89
C GLU A 200 -12.85 3.23 -7.51
N GLY A 201 -12.79 4.47 -7.04
CA GLY A 201 -13.27 4.87 -5.72
C GLY A 201 -12.14 5.27 -4.76
N GLY A 202 -12.11 4.70 -3.56
CA GLY A 202 -11.15 5.06 -2.51
C GLY A 202 -10.24 3.91 -2.09
N LEU A 203 -8.96 4.21 -1.87
CA LEU A 203 -7.99 3.31 -1.22
C LEU A 203 -7.84 3.71 0.25
N ARG A 204 -8.26 2.85 1.18
CA ARG A 204 -8.00 3.01 2.62
C ARG A 204 -6.88 2.07 3.05
N VAL A 205 -5.80 2.63 3.59
CA VAL A 205 -4.70 1.88 4.20
C VAL A 205 -4.73 2.15 5.70
N THR A 206 -4.95 1.10 6.51
CA THR A 206 -4.99 1.22 7.99
C THR A 206 -3.63 0.93 8.66
N GLY A 207 -2.67 0.42 7.88
CA GLY A 207 -1.28 0.22 8.31
C GLY A 207 -0.32 1.14 7.57
N SER A 208 0.96 0.74 7.51
CA SER A 208 1.98 1.49 6.76
C SER A 208 1.87 1.25 5.26
N ALA A 209 2.11 2.29 4.46
CA ALA A 209 2.32 2.21 3.03
C ALA A 209 3.77 2.61 2.71
N ASP A 210 4.52 1.73 2.05
CA ASP A 210 5.86 2.01 1.53
C ASP A 210 5.79 2.21 0.02
N ILE A 211 6.36 3.30 -0.48
CA ILE A 211 6.39 3.69 -1.89
C ILE A 211 7.85 3.83 -2.28
N GLN A 212 8.37 2.84 -3.01
CA GLN A 212 9.81 2.75 -3.32
C GLN A 212 10.28 3.74 -4.38
N GLU A 213 9.37 4.22 -5.24
CA GLU A 213 9.69 5.18 -6.31
C GLU A 213 8.89 6.47 -6.13
N VAL A 214 7.96 6.76 -7.04
CA VAL A 214 7.24 8.03 -7.11
C VAL A 214 5.77 7.84 -6.79
N LEU A 215 5.26 8.66 -5.86
CA LEU A 215 3.83 8.81 -5.64
C LEU A 215 3.29 9.93 -6.53
N TYR A 216 2.55 9.57 -7.58
CA TYR A 216 1.77 10.53 -8.36
C TYR A 216 0.39 10.70 -7.72
N ILE A 217 0.09 11.90 -7.23
CA ILE A 217 -1.25 12.25 -6.74
C ILE A 217 -1.97 12.98 -7.87
N GLY A 218 -2.90 12.28 -8.51
CA GLY A 218 -3.59 12.72 -9.73
C GLY A 218 -4.53 13.92 -9.52
N HIS A 219 -4.67 14.70 -10.60
CA HIS A 219 -5.44 15.94 -10.69
C HIS A 219 -6.92 15.64 -11.00
N ASN A 220 -7.79 15.66 -9.99
CA ASN A 220 -9.25 15.60 -10.17
C ASN A 220 -9.93 16.69 -9.33
N GLY A 221 -9.98 17.93 -9.85
CA GLY A 221 -10.88 19.02 -9.42
C GLY A 221 -10.71 19.61 -8.01
N GLN A 222 -10.20 18.86 -7.03
CA GLN A 222 -9.86 19.33 -5.69
C GLN A 222 -8.45 18.87 -5.35
N GLN A 223 -7.55 19.84 -5.26
CA GLN A 223 -6.09 19.66 -5.29
C GLN A 223 -5.49 19.42 -3.89
N THR A 224 -6.16 18.72 -2.99
CA THR A 224 -5.76 18.73 -1.57
C THR A 224 -5.16 17.40 -1.11
N ILE A 225 -3.91 17.42 -0.63
CA ILE A 225 -3.41 16.36 0.27
C ILE A 225 -3.88 16.75 1.67
N SER A 226 -4.88 16.05 2.20
CA SER A 226 -5.38 16.31 3.55
C SER A 226 -4.77 15.30 4.53
N PHE A 227 -3.98 15.78 5.48
CA PHE A 227 -3.55 15.00 6.63
C PHE A 227 -4.62 15.17 7.71
N VAL A 228 -5.35 14.10 8.02
CA VAL A 228 -6.37 14.11 9.07
C VAL A 228 -5.88 13.24 10.21
N GLU A 229 -5.78 13.84 11.39
CA GLU A 229 -5.54 13.08 12.62
C GLU A 229 -6.86 12.40 13.03
N ASP A 230 -6.80 11.11 13.31
CA ASP A 230 -8.00 10.29 13.51
C ASP A 230 -8.80 10.78 14.74
N GLY A 231 -10.08 11.11 14.54
CA GLY A 231 -11.05 11.32 15.63
C GLY A 231 -11.32 12.76 16.11
N GLN A 232 -10.73 13.81 15.53
CA GLN A 232 -11.11 15.20 15.82
C GLN A 232 -11.20 15.95 14.48
N GLY A 233 -12.42 16.32 14.07
CA GLY A 233 -12.73 16.84 12.73
C GLY A 233 -11.70 17.84 12.18
N ILE A 234 -11.38 17.68 10.90
CA ILE A 234 -10.53 18.52 10.02
C ILE A 234 -9.84 19.68 10.77
N LYS A 235 -8.77 19.41 11.52
CA LYS A 235 -8.05 20.51 12.18
C LYS A 235 -7.12 21.24 11.22
N GLU A 236 -6.46 20.57 10.27
CA GLU A 236 -5.56 21.25 9.32
C GLU A 236 -5.50 20.52 7.97
N ALA A 237 -6.45 20.80 7.08
CA ALA A 237 -6.32 20.38 5.68
C ALA A 237 -5.31 21.30 4.98
N ILE A 238 -4.26 20.72 4.37
CA ILE A 238 -3.45 21.43 3.37
C ILE A 238 -4.31 21.52 2.10
N SER A 239 -5.17 22.54 2.07
CA SER A 239 -6.09 22.78 0.96
C SER A 239 -5.41 23.66 -0.09
N TYR A 240 -5.15 23.10 -1.27
CA TYR A 240 -5.10 23.90 -2.49
C TYR A 240 -6.53 24.22 -2.91
N LYS A 241 -6.87 25.50 -2.89
CA LYS A 241 -8.18 25.99 -3.35
C LYS A 241 -8.01 26.70 -4.68
N GLU A 242 -8.70 26.21 -5.70
CA GLU A 242 -8.70 26.85 -7.01
C GLU A 242 -9.72 28.01 -7.01
N GLY A 243 -9.21 29.24 -7.15
CA GLY A 243 -10.04 30.45 -7.14
C GLY A 243 -9.23 31.71 -6.88
N LYS A 244 -8.55 32.19 -7.93
CA LYS A 244 -7.89 33.52 -8.05
C LYS A 244 -7.41 34.15 -6.74
N THR A 245 -6.13 33.91 -6.45
CA THR A 245 -5.18 34.54 -5.51
C THR A 245 -4.66 33.58 -4.43
N ASP A 246 -3.35 33.37 -4.52
CA ASP A 246 -2.41 32.69 -3.62
C ASP A 246 -2.36 31.15 -3.60
N TYR A 247 -1.43 30.64 -4.42
CA TYR A 247 -0.88 29.28 -4.40
C TYR A 247 0.18 29.18 -3.28
N ALA A 248 -0.19 28.81 -2.07
CA ALA A 248 0.76 28.58 -0.99
C ALA A 248 0.75 27.11 -0.55
N LEU A 249 1.90 26.44 -0.72
CA LEU A 249 2.24 25.28 0.09
C LEU A 249 2.45 25.79 1.53
N ASN A 250 1.46 25.57 2.40
CA ASN A 250 1.58 25.93 3.81
C ASN A 250 2.23 24.78 4.58
N LEU A 251 3.52 24.92 4.88
CA LEU A 251 4.23 24.04 5.80
C LEU A 251 4.04 24.58 7.22
N TYR A 252 2.98 24.14 7.90
CA TYR A 252 2.84 24.36 9.34
C TYR A 252 3.70 23.34 10.06
N GLY A 253 4.61 23.81 10.91
CA GLY A 253 5.06 22.94 11.98
C GLY A 253 3.97 22.90 13.05
N ALA A 254 3.48 21.72 13.40
CA ALA A 254 2.59 21.51 14.54
C ALA A 254 3.09 22.24 15.81
N GLU A 255 2.19 22.80 16.63
CA GLU A 255 2.52 23.50 17.88
C GLU A 255 3.62 22.74 18.65
N SER A 256 4.81 23.35 18.76
CA SER A 256 5.96 22.69 19.37
C SER A 256 5.95 22.95 20.87
N ALA A 257 6.11 21.87 21.62
CA ALA A 257 6.74 21.92 22.93
C ALA A 257 7.92 22.91 22.91
N LYS A 258 7.99 23.77 23.93
CA LYS A 258 8.97 24.85 24.06
C LYS A 258 10.40 24.32 23.81
N GLY A 259 11.10 24.84 22.80
CA GLY A 259 12.56 24.72 22.70
C GLY A 259 13.15 24.28 21.36
N ASN A 260 12.37 23.78 20.39
CA ASN A 260 12.95 23.30 19.12
C ASN A 260 12.80 24.32 17.99
N THR A 261 13.92 24.70 17.39
CA THR A 261 13.99 25.47 16.14
C THR A 261 13.36 24.65 15.01
N LYS A 262 12.46 25.26 14.24
CA LYS A 262 11.91 24.65 13.02
C LYS A 262 12.75 25.09 11.85
N GLU A 263 13.20 24.14 11.04
CA GLU A 263 14.08 24.40 9.90
C GLU A 263 13.43 23.86 8.62
N ILE A 264 13.35 24.73 7.61
CA ILE A 264 13.07 24.32 6.23
C ILE A 264 14.41 24.41 5.51
N ARG A 265 14.98 23.27 5.13
CA ARG A 265 16.20 23.21 4.32
C ARG A 265 15.81 23.06 2.87
N LEU A 266 16.16 24.06 2.07
CA LEU A 266 16.09 23.99 0.62
C LEU A 266 17.53 23.85 0.11
N TYR A 267 17.78 22.82 -0.71
CA TYR A 267 19.08 22.55 -1.29
C TYR A 267 19.10 23.11 -2.73
N ASP A 268 20.30 23.49 -3.20
CA ASP A 268 20.56 24.07 -4.53
C ASP A 268 19.93 25.46 -4.78
N ASN A 269 19.66 25.78 -6.05
CA ASN A 269 19.12 27.07 -6.49
C ASN A 269 17.63 27.15 -6.18
N VAL A 270 17.27 28.01 -5.22
CA VAL A 270 15.88 28.35 -4.93
C VAL A 270 15.52 29.60 -5.71
N GLU A 271 14.66 29.45 -6.72
CA GLU A 271 14.07 30.60 -7.42
C GLU A 271 12.72 30.97 -6.79
N VAL A 272 12.57 32.24 -6.42
CA VAL A 272 11.27 32.81 -6.04
C VAL A 272 10.88 33.81 -7.12
N SER A 273 10.05 33.38 -8.07
CA SER A 273 9.60 34.20 -9.21
C SER A 273 8.52 35.24 -8.83
N GLY A 274 8.08 35.26 -7.56
CA GLY A 274 7.05 36.14 -7.02
C GLY A 274 7.52 37.01 -5.84
N ARG A 275 6.58 37.50 -5.02
CA ARG A 275 6.90 38.30 -3.83
C ARG A 275 7.29 37.39 -2.66
N LEU A 276 8.52 37.53 -2.16
CA LEU A 276 8.95 36.94 -0.89
C LEU A 276 8.67 37.92 0.26
N ALA A 277 7.69 37.62 1.11
CA ALA A 277 7.42 38.38 2.33
C ALA A 277 8.08 37.68 3.53
N VAL A 278 9.25 38.15 3.96
CA VAL A 278 9.91 37.67 5.17
C VAL A 278 9.51 38.56 6.35
N LYS A 279 8.97 37.96 7.42
CA LYS A 279 8.78 38.64 8.70
C LYS A 279 9.98 38.33 9.61
N GLY A 280 10.87 39.30 9.80
CA GLY A 280 12.09 39.16 10.59
C GLY A 280 13.32 39.70 9.86
N GLU A 281 14.50 39.54 10.47
CA GLU A 281 15.77 39.91 9.83
C GLU A 281 16.12 38.92 8.71
N VAL A 282 16.57 39.45 7.57
CA VAL A 282 17.16 38.62 6.50
C VAL A 282 18.68 38.80 6.55
N ILE A 283 19.39 37.76 6.98
CA ILE A 283 20.86 37.70 6.89
C ILE A 283 21.21 37.36 5.44
N ARG A 284 21.68 38.36 4.69
CA ARG A 284 21.99 38.21 3.26
C ARG A 284 23.37 37.59 3.04
N LYS A 285 24.32 37.98 3.88
CA LYS A 285 25.71 37.54 3.77
C LYS A 285 26.34 37.45 5.15
N LEU A 286 27.05 36.36 5.38
CA LEU A 286 27.76 36.07 6.61
C LEU A 286 29.26 35.95 6.30
N THR A 287 30.09 36.74 6.97
CA THR A 287 31.55 36.61 6.92
C THR A 287 32.05 36.39 8.34
N VAL A 288 32.70 35.26 8.60
CA VAL A 288 33.20 34.89 9.93
C VAL A 288 34.70 34.64 9.86
N VAL A 289 35.42 35.16 10.84
CA VAL A 289 36.82 34.77 11.11
C VAL A 289 36.87 34.25 12.54
N THR A 290 37.33 33.00 12.68
CA THR A 290 37.65 32.38 13.97
C THR A 290 39.07 31.88 13.91
N ARG A 291 39.90 32.21 14.91
CA ARG A 291 41.27 31.69 15.00
C ARG A 291 41.62 31.25 16.42
N THR A 292 42.22 30.08 16.54
CA THR A 292 42.91 29.59 17.73
C THR A 292 44.39 29.96 17.63
N LYS A 293 45.01 30.49 18.70
CA LYS A 293 46.48 30.65 18.87
C LYS A 293 47.13 31.98 18.47
N ASP A 294 46.37 32.99 18.06
CA ASP A 294 46.94 34.34 17.88
C ASP A 294 46.90 35.11 19.21
N LYS A 295 47.63 34.63 20.24
CA LYS A 295 47.83 35.43 21.46
C LYS A 295 48.63 36.66 21.08
N ILE A 296 48.04 37.83 21.29
CA ILE A 296 48.71 39.10 21.01
C ILE A 296 49.02 39.71 22.35
N GLU A 297 50.29 39.69 22.72
CA GLU A 297 50.78 40.42 23.88
C GLU A 297 51.31 41.78 23.41
N ILE A 298 50.72 42.84 23.96
CA ILE A 298 51.15 44.21 23.74
C ILE A 298 51.92 44.64 24.98
N GLU A 299 53.24 44.59 24.93
CA GLU A 299 54.11 45.11 25.98
C GLU A 299 54.09 46.64 25.97
N LYS A 300 53.92 47.25 27.16
CA LYS A 300 53.91 48.71 27.36
C LYS A 300 53.01 49.45 26.34
N PRO A 301 51.71 49.13 26.32
CA PRO A 301 50.79 49.63 25.31
C PRO A 301 50.73 51.16 25.30
N GLN A 302 50.75 51.74 24.10
CA GLN A 302 50.65 53.18 23.92
C GLN A 302 49.21 53.68 24.13
N ALA A 303 49.01 55.00 24.26
CA ALA A 303 47.69 55.59 24.53
C ALA A 303 46.59 55.22 23.51
N SER A 304 46.98 54.82 22.30
CA SER A 304 46.05 54.36 21.27
C SER A 304 46.78 53.38 20.37
N GLN A 305 46.35 52.11 20.36
CA GLN A 305 47.05 51.05 19.63
C GLN A 305 46.05 50.08 18.99
N VAL A 306 46.23 49.82 17.70
CA VAL A 306 45.48 48.79 16.98
C VAL A 306 45.97 47.42 17.45
N VAL A 307 45.03 46.55 17.81
CA VAL A 307 45.34 45.17 18.17
C VAL A 307 45.59 44.42 16.87
N SER A 308 46.86 44.19 16.56
CA SER A 308 47.30 43.47 15.36
C SER A 308 46.57 42.12 15.25
N ASN A 309 46.23 41.67 14.04
CA ASN A 309 45.56 40.37 13.77
C ASN A 309 44.13 40.19 14.31
N ARG A 310 43.49 41.20 14.92
CA ARG A 310 42.04 41.22 15.18
C ARG A 310 41.32 42.06 14.13
N SER A 311 41.29 41.53 12.90
CA SER A 311 40.68 42.20 11.76
C SER A 311 39.91 41.24 10.86
N ILE A 312 38.85 41.74 10.25
CA ILE A 312 38.09 41.04 9.21
C ILE A 312 37.83 42.01 8.06
N THR A 313 38.05 41.54 6.84
CA THR A 313 37.67 42.27 5.63
C THR A 313 36.43 41.60 5.06
N PHE A 314 35.44 42.39 4.67
CA PHE A 314 34.21 41.90 4.05
C PHE A 314 33.77 42.85 2.94
N HIS A 315 33.18 42.27 1.90
CA HIS A 315 32.56 43.04 0.82
C HIS A 315 31.08 43.27 1.13
N LYS A 316 30.68 44.53 1.27
CA LYS A 316 29.27 44.92 1.41
C LYS A 316 28.63 44.96 0.03
N SER A 317 27.55 44.21 -0.17
CA SER A 317 26.94 44.03 -1.50
C SER A 317 25.78 44.98 -1.79
N HIS A 318 25.12 45.56 -0.79
CA HIS A 318 23.92 46.39 -0.98
C HIS A 318 23.95 47.65 -0.12
N CYS A 319 23.60 48.79 -0.70
CA CYS A 319 23.62 50.09 0.00
C CYS A 319 22.51 50.25 1.06
N ASP A 320 21.41 49.50 0.94
CA ASP A 320 20.22 49.58 1.82
C ASP A 320 20.28 48.62 3.03
N THR A 321 21.35 47.83 3.14
CA THR A 321 21.58 46.94 4.28
C THR A 321 22.37 47.62 5.39
N VAL A 322 22.24 47.13 6.62
CA VAL A 322 23.12 47.51 7.73
C VAL A 322 24.14 46.41 7.98
N ILE A 323 25.25 46.75 8.63
CA ILE A 323 26.26 45.77 9.00
C ILE A 323 26.17 45.52 10.49
N ARG A 324 25.87 44.28 10.87
CA ARG A 324 25.90 43.80 12.24
C ARG A 324 27.23 43.11 12.52
N VAL A 325 27.84 43.42 13.65
CA VAL A 325 29.13 42.85 14.05
C VAL A 325 28.98 42.20 15.40
N ILE A 326 29.55 41.00 15.52
CA ILE A 326 29.68 40.24 16.75
C ILE A 326 31.16 39.94 16.92
N TYR A 327 31.73 40.34 18.05
CA TYR A 327 33.11 40.03 18.39
C TYR A 327 33.19 39.39 19.77
N PHE A 328 33.92 38.29 19.85
CA PHE A 328 34.17 37.54 21.06
C PHE A 328 35.67 37.23 21.18
N ASP A 329 36.24 37.46 22.36
CA ASP A 329 37.63 37.14 22.69
C ASP A 329 37.79 37.02 24.22
N ASN A 330 39.00 36.69 24.68
CA ASN A 330 39.42 36.82 26.06
C ASN A 330 40.52 37.86 26.14
N MET A 331 40.44 38.77 27.12
CA MET A 331 41.46 39.77 27.37
C MET A 331 42.05 39.55 28.75
N GLU A 332 43.37 39.52 28.82
CA GLU A 332 44.12 39.50 30.06
C GLU A 332 45.01 40.75 30.13
N MET A 333 45.11 41.32 31.32
CA MET A 333 45.90 42.51 31.58
C MET A 333 46.80 42.25 32.77
N ASN A 334 48.09 42.56 32.58
CA ASN A 334 49.12 42.43 33.59
C ASN A 334 49.79 43.79 33.82
N GLY A 335 49.72 44.25 35.08
CA GLY A 335 50.36 45.49 35.50
C GLY A 335 50.54 45.57 37.02
N GLN A 336 51.40 46.48 37.46
CA GLN A 336 51.64 46.77 38.88
C GLN A 336 50.39 47.43 39.52
N SER A 337 50.07 47.07 40.77
CA SER A 337 48.88 47.55 41.48
C SER A 337 48.88 49.08 41.64
N TYR A 338 47.86 49.77 41.12
CA TYR A 338 47.69 51.20 41.31
C TYR A 338 46.23 51.63 41.38
N PHE A 339 45.94 52.60 42.25
CA PHE A 339 44.61 53.14 42.54
C PHE A 339 44.29 54.38 41.68
N GLY A 340 43.09 54.42 41.09
CA GLY A 340 42.50 55.59 40.44
C GLY A 340 41.36 55.21 39.47
N PRO A 341 40.38 56.09 39.20
CA PRO A 341 39.31 55.82 38.24
C PRO A 341 39.90 55.79 36.83
N ARG A 342 39.89 54.63 36.21
CA ARG A 342 40.60 54.38 34.95
C ARG A 342 39.72 53.60 33.99
N GLU A 343 39.50 54.17 32.81
CA GLU A 343 38.69 53.57 31.76
C GLU A 343 39.62 53.05 30.65
N ILE A 344 39.57 51.75 30.36
CA ILE A 344 40.15 51.18 29.14
C ILE A 344 39.03 50.94 28.14
N ARG A 345 39.28 51.29 26.87
CA ARG A 345 38.29 51.16 25.81
C ARG A 345 38.77 50.20 24.74
N LEU A 346 37.95 49.22 24.40
CA LEU A 346 38.03 48.51 23.14
C LEU A 346 37.00 49.06 22.18
N ILE A 347 37.45 49.37 20.98
CA ILE A 347 36.68 50.06 19.96
C ILE A 347 36.86 49.31 18.64
N LEU A 348 35.78 49.07 17.91
CA LEU A 348 35.86 48.59 16.53
C LEU A 348 36.06 49.76 15.56
N PHE A 349 37.05 49.62 14.68
CA PHE A 349 37.39 50.56 13.63
C PHE A 349 36.96 50.02 12.29
N VAL A 350 36.40 50.87 11.45
CA VAL A 350 36.04 50.55 10.07
C VAL A 350 36.87 51.43 9.15
N ASP A 351 37.70 50.84 8.30
CA ASP A 351 38.58 51.55 7.36
C ASP A 351 39.41 52.67 8.02
N GLY A 352 39.87 52.44 9.25
CA GLY A 352 40.67 53.41 10.01
C GLY A 352 39.86 54.54 10.68
N LYS A 353 38.54 54.56 10.55
CA LYS A 353 37.64 55.46 11.29
C LYS A 353 37.01 54.75 12.49
N GLU A 354 36.86 55.46 13.60
CA GLU A 354 36.18 54.94 14.79
C GLU A 354 34.70 54.66 14.50
N SER A 355 34.22 53.48 14.90
CA SER A 355 32.79 53.23 15.01
C SER A 355 32.31 53.64 16.40
N PRO A 356 31.57 54.75 16.55
CA PRO A 356 31.29 55.33 17.87
C PRO A 356 30.34 54.48 18.73
N LYS A 357 29.66 53.47 18.16
CA LYS A 357 28.59 52.72 18.86
C LYS A 357 28.98 51.34 19.39
N ILE A 358 30.09 50.75 18.96
CA ILE A 358 30.52 49.43 19.44
C ILE A 358 31.79 49.58 20.27
N ILE A 359 31.60 49.94 21.54
CA ILE A 359 32.68 50.20 22.50
C ILE A 359 32.46 49.35 23.75
N LYS A 360 33.49 48.62 24.17
CA LYS A 360 33.52 47.98 25.48
C LYS A 360 34.46 48.75 26.40
N LYS A 361 33.93 49.14 27.56
CA LYS A 361 34.62 49.94 28.57
C LYS A 361 34.81 49.10 29.82
N TRP A 362 35.99 49.16 30.42
CA TRP A 362 36.24 48.60 31.74
C TRP A 362 36.73 49.68 32.69
N HIS A 363 36.14 49.70 33.88
CA HIS A 363 36.56 50.53 34.99
C HIS A 363 37.07 49.60 36.08
N SER A 364 38.36 49.66 36.38
CA SER A 364 38.91 48.90 37.51
C SER A 364 39.95 49.72 38.27
N ASN A 365 39.89 49.62 39.60
CA ASN A 365 40.86 50.20 40.51
C ASN A 365 42.08 49.28 40.74
N MET A 366 42.07 48.05 40.17
CA MET A 366 43.19 47.10 40.18
C MET A 366 43.26 46.35 38.84
N LEU A 367 44.42 46.39 38.17
CA LEU A 367 44.64 45.74 36.87
C LEU A 367 45.62 44.55 36.93
N LYS A 368 46.02 44.11 38.13
CA LYS A 368 46.91 42.95 38.28
C LYS A 368 46.11 41.65 38.14
N GLY A 369 46.46 40.82 37.16
CA GLY A 369 45.81 39.52 36.92
C GLY A 369 44.37 39.64 36.46
N PHE A 370 44.02 40.72 35.75
CA PHE A 370 42.67 40.94 35.25
C PHE A 370 42.46 40.10 34.00
N SER A 371 41.59 39.08 34.07
CA SER A 371 41.20 38.25 32.92
C SER A 371 39.68 38.28 32.77
N THR A 372 39.19 38.63 31.58
CA THR A 372 37.75 38.73 31.31
C THR A 372 37.42 38.30 29.88
N PRO A 373 36.28 37.65 29.65
CA PRO A 373 35.72 37.55 28.31
C PRO A 373 35.36 38.95 27.80
N VAL A 374 35.62 39.17 26.52
CA VAL A 374 35.24 40.36 25.75
C VAL A 374 34.12 39.94 24.81
N PHE A 375 32.95 40.56 24.96
CA PHE A 375 31.86 40.44 24.01
C PHE A 375 31.44 41.84 23.56
N MET A 376 31.45 42.05 22.24
CA MET A 376 31.00 43.27 21.61
C MET A 376 29.98 42.94 20.52
N TYR A 377 28.86 43.64 20.54
CA TYR A 377 27.76 43.46 19.60
C TYR A 377 27.20 44.81 19.23
N GLY A 378 26.89 45.00 17.95
CA GLY A 378 26.14 46.16 17.51
C GLY A 378 26.09 46.30 15.99
N TYR A 379 25.51 47.41 15.55
CA TYR A 379 25.42 47.77 14.14
C TYR A 379 26.42 48.88 13.84
N LEU A 380 27.14 48.74 12.72
CA LEU A 380 28.01 49.79 12.20
C LEU A 380 27.18 50.80 11.42
N GLU A 381 27.47 52.09 11.62
CA GLU A 381 26.81 53.20 10.94
C GLU A 381 27.65 53.78 9.80
N GLY A 382 26.98 54.49 8.90
CA GLY A 382 27.64 55.25 7.84
C GLY A 382 28.26 54.38 6.73
N MET A 383 27.96 53.09 6.71
CA MET A 383 28.44 52.15 5.71
C MET A 383 27.44 52.08 4.54
N ASN A 384 27.32 53.15 3.75
CA ASN A 384 26.32 53.22 2.67
C ASN A 384 26.89 52.84 1.28
N GLU A 385 28.21 52.72 1.16
CA GLU A 385 28.88 52.40 -0.11
C GLU A 385 29.04 50.89 -0.31
N ILE A 386 28.87 50.41 -1.54
CA ILE A 386 29.16 49.02 -1.95
C ILE A 386 30.66 48.93 -2.24
N LYS A 387 31.41 48.35 -1.29
CA LYS A 387 32.86 48.16 -1.38
C LYS A 387 33.35 47.17 -0.33
N ASP A 388 34.64 46.88 -0.36
CA ASP A 388 35.32 46.19 0.71
C ASP A 388 35.54 47.12 1.91
N TYR A 389 35.20 46.63 3.09
CA TYR A 389 35.46 47.29 4.36
C TYR A 389 36.34 46.39 5.21
N THR A 390 37.25 47.00 5.96
CA THR A 390 38.09 46.30 6.94
C THR A 390 37.73 46.76 8.34
N ILE A 391 37.25 45.83 9.15
CA ILE A 391 37.03 46.06 10.58
C ILE A 391 38.28 45.64 11.34
N LYS A 392 38.74 46.48 12.26
CA LYS A 392 39.87 46.20 13.16
C LYS A 392 39.50 46.49 14.61
N LEU A 393 40.02 45.71 15.54
CA LEU A 393 39.97 46.05 16.96
C LEU A 393 41.06 47.07 17.32
N LYS A 394 40.70 48.14 18.01
CA LYS A 394 41.65 49.07 18.62
C LYS A 394 41.44 49.12 20.12
N MET A 395 42.55 49.16 20.84
CA MET A 395 42.58 49.42 22.27
C MET A 395 43.03 50.86 22.50
N GLU A 396 42.33 51.55 23.38
CA GLU A 396 42.70 52.88 23.84
C GLU A 396 42.90 52.91 25.33
N ILE A 397 44.03 53.50 25.71
CA ILE A 397 44.47 53.64 27.08
C ILE A 397 44.64 55.14 27.34
N PRO A 398 44.03 55.70 28.40
CA PRO A 398 44.10 57.13 28.68
C PRO A 398 45.55 57.65 28.75
N LYS A 399 45.81 58.83 28.18
CA LYS A 399 47.11 59.51 28.29
C LYS A 399 47.47 59.72 29.77
N GLY A 400 48.69 59.35 30.16
CA GLY A 400 49.15 59.33 31.56
C GLY A 400 49.27 57.92 32.17
N TYR A 401 48.86 56.88 31.42
CA TYR A 401 49.17 55.49 31.75
C TYR A 401 50.63 55.15 31.42
N HIS A 402 51.47 54.99 32.44
CA HIS A 402 52.87 54.54 32.28
C HIS A 402 53.15 53.18 32.94
N ILE A 403 52.13 52.40 33.31
CA ILE A 403 52.28 51.26 34.25
C ILE A 403 51.47 50.00 33.88
N ILE A 404 50.98 49.87 32.64
CA ILE A 404 50.56 48.54 32.14
C ILE A 404 51.80 47.88 31.55
N ASP A 405 52.17 46.72 32.09
CA ASP A 405 53.33 45.97 31.62
C ASP A 405 52.97 45.25 30.32
N SER A 406 51.82 44.56 30.29
CA SER A 406 51.28 43.99 29.07
C SER A 406 49.75 43.85 29.05
N VAL A 407 49.18 43.87 27.84
CA VAL A 407 47.80 43.43 27.57
C VAL A 407 47.86 42.28 26.58
N SER A 408 47.29 41.14 26.94
CA SER A 408 47.14 39.98 26.07
C SER A 408 45.70 39.85 25.57
N PHE A 409 45.54 39.63 24.27
CA PHE A 409 44.29 39.16 23.66
C PHE A 409 44.43 37.70 23.28
N GLY A 410 43.45 36.89 23.66
CA GLY A 410 43.51 35.43 23.61
C GLY A 410 44.29 34.84 24.78
N LEU A 411 43.78 33.72 25.31
CA LEU A 411 44.53 32.81 26.18
C LEU A 411 45.18 31.72 25.30
N ASP A 412 46.20 31.04 25.82
CA ASP A 412 47.00 30.04 25.07
C ASP A 412 46.15 28.89 24.45
N SER A 413 44.89 28.74 24.88
CA SER A 413 43.91 27.79 24.34
C SER A 413 42.57 28.41 23.87
N ALA A 414 42.40 29.73 23.94
CA ALA A 414 41.12 30.37 23.62
C ALA A 414 41.00 30.76 22.14
N GLN A 415 39.77 30.70 21.63
CA GLN A 415 39.39 31.24 20.32
C GLN A 415 38.93 32.68 20.47
N TRP A 416 39.26 33.48 19.48
CA TRP A 416 38.52 34.70 19.20
C TRP A 416 37.71 34.53 17.92
N THR A 417 36.57 35.19 17.87
CA THR A 417 35.68 35.19 16.71
C THR A 417 35.26 36.62 16.41
N MET A 418 35.34 37.00 15.14
CA MET A 418 34.67 38.19 14.62
C MET A 418 33.75 37.75 13.49
N GLU A 419 32.47 38.07 13.65
CA GLU A 419 31.41 37.76 12.71
C GLU A 419 30.81 39.07 12.22
N VAL A 420 30.69 39.19 10.90
CA VAL A 420 30.11 40.32 10.21
C VAL A 420 28.95 39.83 9.36
N GLN A 421 27.80 40.46 9.55
CA GLN A 421 26.59 40.11 8.85
C GLN A 421 26.06 41.33 8.11
N GLU A 422 25.76 41.13 6.82
CA GLU A 422 25.00 42.09 6.03
C GLU A 422 23.51 41.79 6.22
N VAL A 423 22.83 42.68 6.96
CA VAL A 423 21.45 42.49 7.40
C VAL A 423 20.54 43.47 6.69
N LEU A 424 19.49 42.97 6.06
CA LEU A 424 18.38 43.82 5.64
C LEU A 424 17.44 44.00 6.83
N LEU A 425 17.37 45.22 7.37
CA LEU A 425 16.40 45.53 8.42
C LEU A 425 14.99 45.55 7.84
N PRO A 426 13.98 45.14 8.62
CA PRO A 426 12.59 45.36 8.23
C PRO A 426 12.37 46.85 8.02
N LYS A 427 11.67 47.24 6.95
CA LYS A 427 11.13 48.60 6.85
C LYS A 427 10.10 48.74 7.98
N THR A 428 10.46 49.51 9.01
CA THR A 428 9.57 49.90 10.09
C THR A 428 8.44 50.79 9.60
#